data_AF-A0A0F2QW55-F1
#
_entry.id   AF-A0A0F2QW55-F1
#
_cell.length_a   1.000
_cell.length_b   1.000
_cell.length_c   1.000
_cell.angle_alpha   90.00
_cell.angle_beta   90.00
_cell.angle_gamma   90.00
#
_symmetry.space_group_name_H-M   'P 1'
#
loop_
_entity.id
_entity.type
_entity.pdbx_description
1 polymer ?
#
loop_
_entity_poly.entity_id
_entity_poly.type
_entity_poly.pdbx_seq_one_letter_code
_entity_poly.pdbx_strand_id
1 'polypeptide(L)' 'MKISDFFVPKIARSDPKVRIAAVKETKDPQLLERVIENDSSEQVRQAAAQRLNELAPKA' A
#
# COMPACT_ATOMS: atom_id res chain seq x y z
N MET A 1 -13.53 -10.63 -12.94
CA MET A 1 -13.76 -9.73 -11.80
C MET A 1 -12.41 -9.16 -11.37
N LYS A 2 -12.19 -7.85 -11.50
CA LYS A 2 -10.97 -7.20 -11.00
C LYS A 2 -11.13 -7.01 -9.50
N ILE A 3 -10.32 -7.73 -8.73
CA ILE A 3 -10.22 -7.64 -7.27
C ILE A 3 -9.61 -6.30 -6.80
N SER A 4 -9.38 -5.37 -7.73
CA SER A 4 -8.65 -4.11 -7.55
C SER A 4 -9.47 -2.99 -6.89
N ASP A 5 -10.81 -3.05 -6.91
CA ASP A 5 -11.64 -1.89 -6.58
C ASP A 5 -11.97 -1.76 -5.08
N PHE A 6 -11.64 -2.76 -4.26
CA PHE A 6 -11.88 -2.70 -2.80
C PHE A 6 -10.79 -1.92 -2.04
N PHE A 7 -9.59 -1.80 -2.61
CA PHE A 7 -8.46 -1.12 -1.95
C PHE A 7 -8.39 0.37 -2.25
N VAL A 8 -8.84 0.79 -3.45
CA VAL A 8 -8.87 2.20 -3.89
C VAL A 8 -9.55 3.15 -2.88
N PRO A 9 -10.69 2.80 -2.25
CA PRO A 9 -11.36 3.71 -1.31
C PRO A 9 -10.56 3.94 -0.02
N LYS A 10 -9.75 2.97 0.43
CA LYS A 10 -9.01 3.07 1.69
C LYS A 10 -7.69 3.84 1.51
N ILE A 11 -6.97 3.61 0.41
CA ILE A 11 -5.74 4.36 0.10
C ILE A 11 -6.01 5.78 -0.38
N ALA A 12 -7.22 6.12 -0.83
CA ALA A 12 -7.60 7.48 -1.21
C ALA A 12 -8.06 8.36 -0.01
N ARG A 13 -8.03 7.83 1.23
CA ARG A 13 -8.47 8.57 2.42
C ARG A 13 -7.45 9.61 2.85
N SER A 14 -7.90 10.77 3.34
CA SER A 14 -7.01 11.85 3.78
C SER A 14 -6.12 11.48 4.96
N ASP A 15 -6.60 10.63 5.88
CA ASP A 15 -5.85 10.21 7.07
C ASP A 15 -4.74 9.19 6.71
N PRO A 16 -3.46 9.54 6.90
CA PRO A 16 -2.33 8.64 6.66
C PRO A 16 -2.40 7.34 7.48
N LYS A 17 -2.97 7.34 8.69
CA LYS A 17 -3.07 6.14 9.53
C LYS A 17 -3.97 5.08 8.90
N VAL A 18 -5.08 5.51 8.30
CA VAL A 18 -6.01 4.63 7.59
C VAL A 18 -5.35 4.05 6.34
N ARG A 19 -4.58 4.87 5.61
CA ARG A 19 -3.82 4.40 4.45
C ARG A 19 -2.74 3.39 4.83
N ILE A 20 -2.01 3.63 5.92
CA ILE A 20 -1.02 2.67 6.45
C ILE A 20 -1.67 1.33 6.80
N ALA A 21 -2.83 1.33 7.44
CA ALA A 21 -3.56 0.10 7.74
C ALA A 21 -3.93 -0.66 6.45
N ALA A 22 -4.42 0.05 5.44
CA ALA A 22 -4.74 -0.54 4.14
C ALA A 22 -3.50 -1.12 3.44
N VAL A 23 -2.36 -0.42 3.50
CA VAL A 23 -1.07 -0.88 2.98
C VAL A 23 -0.64 -2.18 3.65
N LYS A 24 -0.75 -2.28 4.97
CA LYS A 24 -0.39 -3.51 5.71
C LYS A 24 -1.27 -4.70 5.32
N GLU A 25 -2.55 -4.47 5.06
CA GLU A 25 -3.49 -5.51 4.58
C GLU A 25 -3.29 -5.88 3.11
N THR A 26 -2.60 -5.03 2.33
CA THR A 26 -2.39 -5.25 0.90
C THR A 26 -1.45 -6.42 0.66
N LYS A 27 -1.80 -7.25 -0.33
CA LYS A 27 -1.02 -8.40 -0.80
C LYS A 27 -0.64 -8.28 -2.28
N ASP A 28 -0.94 -7.15 -2.90
CA ASP A 28 -0.63 -6.86 -4.30
C ASP A 28 0.65 -6.01 -4.37
N PRO A 29 1.78 -6.58 -4.82
CA PRO A 29 3.04 -5.85 -4.98
C PRO A 29 2.92 -4.63 -5.89
N GLN A 30 2.15 -4.71 -6.98
CA GLN A 30 2.01 -3.60 -7.94
C GLN A 30 1.25 -2.42 -7.33
N LEU A 31 0.28 -2.71 -6.45
CA LEU A 31 -0.43 -1.66 -5.72
C LEU A 31 0.50 -0.99 -4.70
N LEU A 32 1.33 -1.78 -4.00
CA LEU A 32 2.30 -1.24 -3.05
C LEU A 32 3.33 -0.34 -3.74
N GLU A 33 3.84 -0.73 -4.90
CA GLU A 33 4.73 0.12 -5.73
C GLU A 33 4.07 1.46 -6.08
N ARG A 34 2.81 1.44 -6.53
CA ARG A 34 2.08 2.70 -6.82
C ARG A 34 1.91 3.58 -5.60
N VAL A 35 1.68 3.00 -4.42
CA VAL A 35 1.58 3.76 -3.16
C VAL A 35 2.94 4.37 -2.79
N ILE A 36 4.04 3.65 -3.00
CA ILE A 36 5.40 4.17 -2.80
C ILE A 36 5.66 5.36 -3.71
N GLU A 37 5.22 5.33 -4.96
CA GLU A 37 5.49 6.42 -5.90
C GLU A 37 4.56 7.64 -5.72
N ASN A 38 3.29 7.41 -5.38
CA ASN A 38 2.25 8.44 -5.49
C ASN A 38 1.67 8.93 -4.15
N ASP A 39 1.90 8.24 -3.01
CA ASP A 39 1.33 8.71 -1.73
C ASP A 39 2.05 9.97 -1.23
N SER A 40 1.25 10.96 -0.84
CA SER A 40 1.74 12.24 -0.32
C SER A 40 2.44 12.12 1.02
N SER A 41 2.07 11.13 1.84
CA SER A 41 2.66 10.91 3.16
C SER A 41 3.86 9.99 3.07
N GLU A 42 5.00 10.47 3.56
CA GLU A 42 6.23 9.67 3.65
C GLU A 42 6.04 8.41 4.49
N GLN A 43 5.29 8.49 5.59
CA GLN A 43 5.02 7.35 6.46
C GLN A 43 4.27 6.23 5.74
N VAL A 44 3.35 6.60 4.83
CA VAL A 44 2.60 5.63 4.03
C VAL A 44 3.52 4.99 2.98
N ARG A 45 4.36 5.77 2.30
CA ARG A 45 5.36 5.26 1.35
C ARG A 45 6.32 4.27 2.00
N GLN A 46 6.86 4.60 3.19
CA GLN A 46 7.75 3.72 3.94
C GLN A 46 7.07 2.41 4.35
N ALA A 47 5.83 2.48 4.83
CA ALA A 47 5.06 1.28 5.17
C ALA A 47 4.82 0.38 3.94
N ALA A 48 4.59 0.97 2.77
CA ALA A 48 4.39 0.24 1.54
C ALA A 48 5.68 -0.45 1.06
N ALA A 49 6.82 0.24 1.15
CA ALA A 49 8.13 -0.35 0.84
C ALA A 49 8.48 -1.52 1.78
N GLN A 50 8.23 -1.36 3.08
CA GLN A 50 8.42 -2.45 4.05
C GLN A 50 7.53 -3.65 3.72
N ARG A 51 6.25 -3.41 3.44
CA ARG A 51 5.30 -4.47 3.08
C ARG A 51 5.68 -5.19 1.79
N LEU A 52 6.15 -4.44 0.79
CA LEU A 52 6.62 -5.01 -0.47
C LEU A 52 7.81 -5.95 -0.26
N ASN A 53 8.77 -5.53 0.58
CA ASN A 53 9.92 -6.36 0.96
C ASN A 53 9.53 -7.62 1.76
N GLU A 54 8.47 -7.57 2.57
CA GLU A 54 7.94 -8.76 3.27
C GLU A 54 7.27 -9.76 2.31
N LEU A 55 6.66 -9.26 1.24
CA LEU A 55 6.01 -10.09 0.21
C LEU A 55 7.02 -10.63 -0.81
N ALA A 56 8.15 -9.94 -0.98
CA ALA A 56 9.24 -10.46 -1.78
C ALA A 56 9.81 -11.72 -1.10
N PRO A 57 10.06 -12.80 -1.86
CA PRO A 57 10.70 -13.98 -1.30
C PRO A 57 12.07 -13.56 -0.77
N LYS A 58 12.30 -13.79 0.52
CA LYS A 58 13.66 -13.72 1.07
C LYS A 58 14.47 -14.82 0.40
N ALA A 59 15.48 -14.42 -0.38
CA ALA A 59 16.49 -15.31 -0.94
C ALA A 59 17.25 -16.05 0.16
#